data_AF-A0A0G1JUD0-F1
#
_entry.id   AF-A0A0G1JUD0-F1
#
_cell.length_a   1.000
_cell.length_b   1.000
_cell.length_c   1.000
_cell.angle_alpha   90.00
_cell.angle_beta   90.00
_cell.angle_gamma   90.00
#
_symmetry.space_group_name_H-M   'P 1'
#
loop_
_entity.id
_entity.type
_entity.pdbx_description
1 polymer ?
#
loop_
_entity_poly.entity_id
_entity_poly.type
_entity_poly.pdbx_seq_one_letter_code
_entity_poly.pdbx_strand_id
1 'polypeptide(L)'
;MAYFSGFIATPTKIRNFLECPKKYFFYHVNPQTKRLFPEKSYFTLGHHVHNTLRDFFVQEANARTEEMLMGLFETAWQSQVGIAGGFKTPQEETEFKERGVAMLKRFLETENWTVTPRYLPEKEGEFPGYQQATVDSELAFGGIVDRIDEEPD
;
A
#
# COMPACT_ATOMS: atom_id res chain seq x y z
N MET A 1 18.60 -9.92 -14.57
CA MET A 1 19.21 -9.24 -13.40
C MET A 1 19.62 -10.30 -12.39
N ALA A 2 20.80 -10.20 -11.78
CA ALA A 2 21.16 -11.11 -10.69
C ALA A 2 20.29 -10.77 -9.47
N TYR A 3 19.53 -11.74 -8.98
CA TYR A 3 18.72 -11.55 -7.78
C TYR A 3 19.65 -11.45 -6.56
N PHE A 4 19.42 -10.45 -5.70
CA PHE A 4 20.14 -10.34 -4.44
C PHE A 4 19.83 -11.56 -3.57
N SER A 5 20.88 -12.27 -3.14
CA SER A 5 20.76 -13.52 -2.38
C SER A 5 20.83 -13.33 -0.87
N GLY A 6 21.14 -12.12 -0.39
CA GLY A 6 21.19 -11.79 1.04
C GLY A 6 19.82 -11.56 1.67
N PHE A 7 19.81 -11.15 2.93
CA PHE A 7 18.60 -10.82 3.66
C PHE A 7 18.04 -9.46 3.23
N ILE A 8 16.79 -9.46 2.76
CA ILE A 8 16.06 -8.22 2.46
C ILE A 8 15.18 -7.84 3.66
N ALA A 9 15.56 -6.74 4.32
CA ALA A 9 14.85 -6.12 5.42
C ALA A 9 13.79 -5.15 4.89
N THR A 10 12.51 -5.50 5.05
CA THR A 10 11.39 -4.60 4.72
C THR A 10 10.86 -3.91 5.96
N PRO A 11 10.21 -2.73 5.86
CA PRO A 11 9.65 -2.03 7.02
C PRO A 11 8.73 -2.94 7.86
N THR A 12 7.90 -3.75 7.21
CA THR A 12 7.02 -4.72 7.89
C THR A 12 7.80 -5.85 8.59
N LYS A 13 8.88 -6.37 7.98
CA LYS A 13 9.74 -7.38 8.62
C LYS A 13 10.42 -6.80 9.87
N ILE A 14 11.01 -5.61 9.74
CA ILE A 14 11.69 -4.91 10.84
C ILE A 14 10.69 -4.65 11.98
N ARG A 15 9.53 -4.05 11.68
CA ARG A 15 8.49 -3.79 12.68
C ARG A 15 8.03 -5.05 13.39
N ASN A 16 7.74 -6.13 12.66
CA ASN A 16 7.31 -7.39 13.27
C ASN A 16 8.38 -7.97 14.21
N PHE A 17 9.67 -7.86 13.85
CA PHE A 17 10.76 -8.35 14.69
C PHE A 17 10.92 -7.51 15.96
N LEU A 18 10.94 -6.18 15.82
CA LEU A 18 11.04 -5.25 16.95
C LEU A 18 9.86 -5.35 17.91
N GLU A 19 8.64 -5.56 17.39
CA GLU A 19 7.45 -5.77 18.21
C GLU A 19 7.49 -7.13 18.93
N CYS A 20 7.83 -8.21 18.22
CA CYS A 20 7.93 -9.55 18.79
C CYS A 20 8.71 -10.50 17.86
N PRO A 21 9.90 -10.98 18.23
CA PRO A 21 10.66 -11.93 17.42
C PRO A 21 9.91 -13.23 17.13
N LYS A 22 9.04 -13.68 18.05
CA LYS A 22 8.17 -14.86 17.83
C LYS A 22 7.12 -14.59 16.75
N LYS A 23 6.53 -13.39 16.71
CA LYS A 23 5.63 -12.95 15.63
C LYS A 23 6.37 -12.93 14.29
N TYR A 24 7.57 -12.35 14.25
CA TYR A 24 8.42 -12.36 13.06
C TYR A 24 8.66 -13.79 12.54
N PHE A 25 9.02 -14.72 13.43
CA PHE A 25 9.26 -16.11 13.06
C PHE A 25 8.03 -16.74 12.37
N PHE A 26 6.84 -16.64 12.96
CA PHE A 26 5.64 -17.23 12.35
C PHE A 26 5.17 -16.54 11.07
N TYR A 27 5.40 -15.22 10.95
CA TYR A 27 4.97 -14.47 9.76
C TYR A 27 5.92 -14.64 8.58
N HIS A 28 7.23 -14.71 8.83
CA HIS A 28 8.25 -14.54 7.77
C HIS A 28 9.20 -15.73 7.61
N VAL A 29 9.39 -16.55 8.65
CA VAL A 29 10.43 -17.61 8.66
C VAL A 29 9.81 -19.01 8.57
N ASN A 30 8.82 -19.31 9.42
CA ASN A 30 8.25 -20.64 9.53
C ASN A 30 7.53 -21.05 8.24
N PRO A 31 8.00 -22.07 7.50
CA PRO A 31 7.42 -22.47 6.23
C PRO A 31 5.99 -23.01 6.35
N GLN A 32 5.59 -23.50 7.52
CA GLN A 32 4.26 -24.04 7.76
C GLN A 32 3.21 -22.96 7.97
N THR A 33 3.61 -21.75 8.40
CA THR A 33 2.66 -20.67 8.72
C THR A 33 2.85 -19.44 7.85
N LYS A 34 4.03 -19.26 7.24
CA LYS A 34 4.27 -18.13 6.33
C LYS A 34 3.23 -18.17 5.21
N ARG A 35 2.65 -17.01 4.91
CA ARG A 35 1.63 -16.81 3.84
C ARG A 35 0.26 -17.46 4.09
N LEU A 36 -0.01 -18.05 5.25
CA LEU A 36 -1.33 -18.63 5.58
C LEU A 36 -2.30 -17.64 6.24
N PHE A 37 -2.11 -16.34 6.04
CA PHE A 37 -2.96 -15.33 6.67
C PHE A 37 -4.12 -15.00 5.72
N PRO A 38 -5.38 -15.16 6.16
CA PRO A 38 -6.51 -14.77 5.35
C PRO A 38 -6.48 -13.26 5.11
N GLU A 39 -7.02 -12.84 3.97
CA GLU A 39 -7.28 -11.43 3.72
C GLU A 39 -8.16 -10.86 4.84
N LYS A 40 -7.87 -9.63 5.24
CA LYS A 40 -8.65 -8.94 6.27
C LYS A 40 -9.21 -7.67 5.68
N SER A 41 -10.47 -7.37 6.00
CA SER A 41 -11.19 -6.18 5.53
C SER A 41 -10.40 -4.88 5.63
N TYR A 42 -9.60 -4.71 6.70
CA TYR A 42 -8.76 -3.51 6.86
C TYR A 42 -7.52 -3.47 5.95
N PHE A 43 -6.98 -4.61 5.51
CA PHE A 43 -5.91 -4.63 4.52
C PHE A 43 -6.45 -4.28 3.14
N THR A 44 -7.60 -4.86 2.77
CA THR A 44 -8.29 -4.53 1.51
C THR A 44 -8.70 -3.05 1.45
N LEU A 45 -9.28 -2.49 2.52
CA LEU A 45 -9.55 -1.05 2.61
C LEU A 45 -8.29 -0.21 2.40
N GLY A 46 -7.20 -0.55 3.11
CA GLY A 46 -5.93 0.15 2.95
C GLY A 46 -5.46 0.12 1.50
N HIS A 47 -5.46 -1.07 0.88
CA HIS A 47 -5.06 -1.25 -0.50
C HIS A 47 -5.88 -0.39 -1.48
N HIS A 48 -7.20 -0.36 -1.31
CA HIS A 48 -8.09 0.47 -2.13
C HIS A 48 -7.76 1.95 -1.99
N VAL A 49 -7.55 2.46 -0.76
CA VAL A 49 -7.15 3.86 -0.52
C VAL A 49 -5.79 4.18 -1.13
N HIS A 50 -4.78 3.33 -0.93
CA HIS A 50 -3.43 3.53 -1.49
C HIS A 50 -3.45 3.55 -3.02
N ASN A 51 -4.18 2.62 -3.66
CA ASN A 51 -4.32 2.58 -5.11
C ASN A 51 -5.01 3.82 -5.67
N THR A 52 -6.08 4.26 -5.02
CA THR A 52 -6.78 5.49 -5.40
C THR A 52 -5.87 6.70 -5.34
N LEU A 53 -5.14 6.88 -4.23
CA LEU A 53 -4.25 8.03 -4.08
C LEU A 53 -3.09 7.98 -5.07
N ARG A 54 -2.49 6.81 -5.31
CA ARG A 54 -1.48 6.66 -6.37
C ARG A 54 -2.05 7.09 -7.72
N ASP A 55 -3.18 6.53 -8.14
CA ASP A 55 -3.77 6.81 -9.47
C ASP A 55 -4.23 8.28 -9.59
N PHE A 56 -4.59 8.92 -8.47
CA PHE A 56 -4.91 10.34 -8.41
C PHE A 56 -3.67 11.22 -8.60
N PHE A 57 -2.54 10.87 -7.98
CA PHE A 57 -1.28 11.60 -8.13
C PHE A 57 -0.56 11.34 -9.46
N VAL A 58 -0.91 10.25 -10.18
CA VAL A 58 -0.49 10.05 -11.58
C VAL A 58 -1.07 11.13 -12.51
N GLN A 59 -2.24 11.69 -12.17
CA GLN A 59 -2.84 12.76 -12.95
C GLN A 59 -2.09 14.08 -12.75
N GLU A 60 -2.10 14.93 -13.76
CA GLU A 60 -1.58 16.30 -13.67
C GLU A 60 -2.32 17.08 -12.57
N ALA A 61 -1.59 17.93 -11.85
CA ALA A 61 -2.12 18.64 -10.68
C ALA A 61 -3.37 19.48 -10.99
N ASN A 62 -3.46 20.04 -12.20
CA ASN A 62 -4.61 20.84 -12.65
C ASN A 62 -5.85 20.00 -13.04
N ALA A 63 -5.68 18.70 -13.30
CA ALA A 63 -6.77 17.79 -13.62
C ALA A 63 -7.41 17.22 -12.35
N ARG A 64 -6.69 17.24 -11.22
CA ARG A 64 -7.12 16.67 -9.94
C ARG A 64 -8.35 17.35 -9.36
N THR A 65 -9.40 16.58 -9.13
CA THR A 65 -10.66 17.02 -8.51
C THR A 65 -11.18 15.96 -7.53
N GLU A 66 -12.05 16.38 -6.60
CA GLU A 66 -12.73 15.43 -5.70
C GLU A 66 -13.54 14.39 -6.49
N GLU A 67 -14.26 14.81 -7.53
CA GLU A 67 -15.04 13.92 -8.37
C GLU A 67 -14.17 12.81 -8.99
N MET A 68 -12.99 13.17 -9.51
CA MET A 68 -12.06 12.19 -10.04
C MET A 68 -11.51 11.27 -8.96
N LEU A 69 -11.17 11.79 -7.78
CA LEU A 69 -10.70 10.96 -6.66
C LEU A 69 -11.74 9.91 -6.26
N MET A 70 -13.02 10.30 -6.20
CA MET A 70 -14.12 9.38 -5.88
C MET A 70 -14.36 8.36 -7.01
N GLY A 71 -14.28 8.77 -8.28
CA GLY A 71 -14.37 7.84 -9.41
C GLY A 71 -13.22 6.81 -9.45
N LEU A 72 -12.01 7.24 -9.11
CA LEU A 72 -10.85 6.36 -8.92
C LEU A 72 -11.07 5.39 -7.76
N PHE A 73 -11.67 5.84 -6.66
CA PHE A 73 -12.00 4.97 -5.52
C PHE A 73 -13.02 3.90 -5.86
N GLU A 74 -14.08 4.27 -6.59
CA GLU A 74 -15.05 3.29 -7.08
C GLU A 74 -14.38 2.23 -7.96
N THR A 75 -13.49 2.65 -8.85
CA THR A 75 -12.71 1.74 -9.71
C THR A 75 -11.80 0.83 -8.89
N ALA A 76 -11.06 1.38 -7.93
CA ALA A 76 -10.16 0.63 -7.05
C ALA A 76 -10.94 -0.40 -6.20
N TRP A 77 -12.11 -0.01 -5.67
CA TRP A 77 -12.93 -0.87 -4.82
C TRP A 77 -13.32 -2.18 -5.50
N GLN A 78 -13.63 -2.13 -6.81
CA GLN A 78 -14.00 -3.33 -7.58
C GLN A 78 -12.88 -4.35 -7.73
N SER A 79 -11.63 -3.99 -7.46
CA SER A 79 -10.51 -4.94 -7.56
C SER A 79 -10.61 -6.07 -6.54
N GLN A 80 -11.26 -5.85 -5.40
CA GLN A 80 -11.40 -6.85 -4.35
C GLN A 80 -12.61 -6.55 -3.43
N VAL A 81 -13.62 -7.41 -3.49
CA VAL A 81 -14.94 -7.23 -2.85
C VAL A 81 -15.40 -8.50 -2.13
N GLY A 82 -16.43 -8.39 -1.29
CA GLY A 82 -17.04 -9.50 -0.56
C GLY A 82 -16.04 -10.35 0.24
N ILE A 83 -16.24 -11.67 0.24
CA ILE A 83 -15.40 -12.63 0.98
C ILE A 83 -13.94 -12.58 0.50
N ALA A 84 -13.71 -12.31 -0.79
CA ALA A 84 -12.36 -12.19 -1.34
C ALA A 84 -11.62 -10.98 -0.76
N GLY A 85 -12.32 -9.89 -0.43
CA GLY A 85 -11.79 -8.73 0.30
C GLY A 85 -11.74 -8.90 1.82
N GLY A 86 -11.99 -10.11 2.33
CA GLY A 86 -12.00 -10.37 3.77
C GLY A 86 -13.20 -9.76 4.49
N PHE A 87 -14.26 -9.34 3.77
CA PHE A 87 -15.51 -8.89 4.36
C PHE A 87 -16.40 -10.09 4.69
N LYS A 88 -16.92 -10.13 5.91
CA LYS A 88 -17.76 -11.23 6.41
C LYS A 88 -19.21 -11.09 5.95
N THR A 89 -19.67 -9.85 5.76
CA THR A 89 -21.04 -9.54 5.34
C THR A 89 -21.06 -8.36 4.37
N PRO A 90 -22.10 -8.24 3.53
CA PRO A 90 -22.29 -7.05 2.69
C PRO A 90 -22.40 -5.73 3.47
N GLN A 91 -22.91 -5.82 4.71
CA GLN A 91 -22.99 -4.68 5.61
C GLN A 91 -21.59 -4.23 6.06
N GLU A 92 -20.72 -5.16 6.47
CA GLU A 92 -19.32 -4.84 6.80
C GLU A 92 -18.61 -4.23 5.59
N GLU A 93 -18.80 -4.78 4.39
CA GLU A 93 -18.22 -4.22 3.18
C GLU A 93 -18.65 -2.77 2.94
N THR A 94 -19.95 -2.48 3.12
CA THR A 94 -20.50 -1.12 3.00
C THR A 94 -19.86 -0.17 4.02
N GLU A 95 -19.78 -0.58 5.28
CA GLU A 95 -19.18 0.22 6.36
C GLU A 95 -17.69 0.52 6.09
N PHE A 96 -16.93 -0.46 5.59
CA PHE A 96 -15.54 -0.24 5.20
C PHE A 96 -15.42 0.67 3.98
N LYS A 97 -16.34 0.57 3.01
CA LYS A 97 -16.37 1.48 1.85
C LYS A 97 -16.63 2.92 2.27
N GLU A 98 -17.63 3.14 3.11
CA GLU A 98 -17.96 4.46 3.68
C GLU A 98 -16.78 5.04 4.46
N ARG A 99 -16.09 4.19 5.23
CA ARG A 99 -14.86 4.59 5.92
C ARG A 99 -13.76 5.02 4.95
N GLY A 100 -13.58 4.32 3.83
CA GLY A 100 -12.64 4.70 2.78
C GLY A 100 -12.96 6.05 2.15
N VAL A 101 -14.24 6.30 1.84
CA VAL A 101 -14.71 7.61 1.38
C VAL A 101 -14.38 8.70 2.41
N ALA A 102 -14.64 8.46 3.69
CA ALA A 102 -14.33 9.42 4.75
C ALA A 102 -12.82 9.70 4.87
N MET A 103 -11.97 8.69 4.69
CA MET A 103 -10.50 8.86 4.68
C MET A 103 -10.03 9.72 3.50
N LEU A 104 -10.58 9.51 2.31
CA LEU A 104 -10.23 10.26 1.11
C LEU A 104 -10.73 11.71 1.16
N LYS A 105 -11.93 11.94 1.70
CA LYS A 105 -12.43 13.30 1.96
C LYS A 105 -11.55 14.05 2.94
N ARG A 106 -11.19 13.40 4.06
CA ARG A 106 -10.24 13.98 5.02
C ARG A 106 -8.91 14.31 4.36
N PHE A 107 -8.39 13.44 3.50
CA PHE A 107 -7.16 13.70 2.75
C PHE A 107 -7.26 14.98 1.91
N LEU A 108 -8.36 15.19 1.18
CA LEU A 108 -8.58 16.42 0.40
C LEU A 108 -8.67 17.68 1.26
N GLU A 109 -9.17 17.55 2.50
CA GLU A 109 -9.31 18.65 3.45
C GLU A 109 -8.00 19.01 4.16
N THR A 110 -7.14 18.02 4.45
CA THR A 110 -5.96 18.22 5.30
C THR A 110 -4.64 18.30 4.55
N GLU A 111 -4.54 17.70 3.36
CA GLU A 111 -3.28 17.58 2.64
C GLU A 111 -3.19 18.55 1.46
N ASN A 112 -1.97 18.99 1.14
CA ASN A 112 -1.70 19.69 -0.10
C ASN A 112 -1.62 18.69 -1.26
N TRP A 113 -2.73 18.49 -1.95
CA TRP A 113 -2.82 17.54 -3.08
C TRP A 113 -2.53 18.18 -4.45
N THR A 114 -2.18 19.47 -4.49
CA THR A 114 -1.74 20.14 -5.73
C THR A 114 -0.25 19.95 -6.01
N VAL A 115 0.51 19.34 -5.09
CA VAL A 115 1.93 19.02 -5.28
C VAL A 115 2.11 17.95 -6.35
N THR A 116 3.21 18.02 -7.09
CA THR A 116 3.63 16.94 -7.99
C THR A 116 4.67 16.10 -7.26
N PRO A 117 4.37 14.84 -6.92
CA PRO A 117 5.34 13.99 -6.24
C PRO A 117 6.56 13.76 -7.11
N ARG A 118 7.73 13.68 -6.49
CA ARG A 118 8.98 13.31 -7.15
C ARG A 118 9.00 11.84 -7.55
N TYR A 119 8.30 10.98 -6.79
CA TYR A 119 8.17 9.56 -7.09
C TYR A 119 6.80 9.02 -6.69
N LEU A 120 6.28 8.14 -7.53
CA LEU A 120 5.15 7.26 -7.28
C LEU A 120 5.52 5.83 -7.71
N PRO A 121 5.01 4.79 -7.03
CA PRO A 121 5.25 3.42 -7.42
C PRO A 121 4.55 3.08 -8.74
N GLU A 122 5.25 2.35 -9.60
CA GLU A 122 4.68 1.81 -10.84
C GLU A 122 3.54 0.83 -10.56
N LYS A 123 2.56 0.76 -11.46
CA LYS A 123 1.39 -0.12 -11.36
C LYS A 123 1.59 -1.48 -12.03
N GLU A 124 2.50 -1.54 -13.01
CA GLU A 124 2.76 -2.73 -13.83
C GLU A 124 4.20 -3.22 -13.66
N GLY A 125 4.48 -4.46 -14.07
CA GLY A 125 5.79 -5.10 -13.96
C GLY A 125 5.81 -6.34 -13.08
N GLU A 126 6.95 -7.04 -13.04
CA GLU A 126 7.13 -8.26 -12.24
C GLU A 126 7.11 -7.97 -10.72
N PHE A 127 7.59 -6.78 -10.32
CA PHE A 127 7.55 -6.26 -8.96
C PHE A 127 7.21 -4.76 -8.96
N PRO A 128 5.95 -4.38 -9.24
CA PRO A 128 5.57 -2.99 -9.47
C PRO A 128 5.92 -2.09 -8.27
N GLY A 129 6.68 -1.03 -8.53
CA GLY A 129 7.08 -0.04 -7.53
C GLY A 129 8.02 -0.55 -6.41
N TYR A 130 8.55 -1.77 -6.52
CA TYR A 130 9.48 -2.32 -5.54
C TYR A 130 10.86 -1.67 -5.66
N GLN A 131 11.31 -1.07 -4.57
CA GLN A 131 12.63 -0.43 -4.45
C GLN A 131 13.53 -1.29 -3.56
N GLN A 132 14.83 -1.30 -3.88
CA GLN A 132 15.84 -1.96 -3.06
C GLN A 132 17.07 -1.07 -2.92
N ALA A 133 17.58 -0.96 -1.69
CA ALA A 133 18.84 -0.30 -1.36
C ALA A 133 19.77 -1.32 -0.69
N THR A 134 20.79 -1.77 -1.41
CA THR A 134 21.79 -2.71 -0.89
C THR A 134 22.73 -2.01 0.09
N VAL A 135 22.93 -2.60 1.25
CA VAL A 135 23.89 -2.12 2.26
C VAL A 135 25.24 -2.80 2.02
N ASP A 136 25.23 -4.13 1.94
CA ASP A 136 26.40 -4.96 1.65
C ASP A 136 25.97 -6.28 0.98
N SER A 137 26.86 -7.28 0.91
CA SER A 137 26.56 -8.58 0.29
C SER A 137 25.51 -9.42 1.03
N GLU A 138 25.24 -9.12 2.29
CA GLU A 138 24.35 -9.89 3.17
C GLU A 138 23.05 -9.15 3.50
N LEU A 139 23.02 -7.82 3.43
CA LEU A 139 21.88 -6.99 3.79
C LEU A 139 21.46 -6.02 2.69
N ALA A 140 20.15 -5.96 2.45
CA ALA A 140 19.51 -4.89 1.70
C ALA A 140 18.22 -4.42 2.38
N PHE A 141 17.88 -3.16 2.24
CA PHE A 141 16.54 -2.66 2.52
C PHE A 141 15.67 -2.79 1.27
N GLY A 142 14.40 -3.14 1.45
CA GLY A 142 13.48 -3.22 0.31
C GLY A 142 12.02 -3.01 0.69
N GLY A 143 11.21 -2.65 -0.30
CA GLY A 143 9.79 -2.40 -0.11
C GLY A 143 9.21 -1.53 -1.20
N ILE A 144 7.93 -1.21 -1.06
CA ILE A 144 7.25 -0.25 -1.91
C ILE A 144 7.17 1.06 -1.13
N VAL A 145 7.61 2.15 -1.76
CA VAL A 145 7.43 3.51 -1.24
C VAL A 145 6.16 4.08 -1.86
N ASP A 146 5.22 4.52 -1.04
CA ASP A 146 3.91 4.99 -1.54
C ASP A 146 4.01 6.29 -2.33
N ARG A 147 4.84 7.23 -1.86
CA ARG A 147 5.07 8.55 -2.47
C ARG A 147 6.37 9.15 -1.94
N ILE A 148 7.10 9.90 -2.76
CA ILE A 148 8.18 10.79 -2.33
C ILE A 148 7.87 12.18 -2.87
N ASP A 149 7.84 13.17 -1.99
CA ASP A 149 7.68 14.57 -2.33
C ASP A 149 9.03 15.28 -2.23
N GLU A 150 9.19 16.39 -2.96
CA GLU A 150 10.35 17.27 -2.86
C GLU A 150 9.93 18.51 -2.09
N GLU A 151 10.62 18.76 -0.97
CA GLU A 151 10.41 19.95 -0.16
C GLU A 151 11.42 21.04 -0.59
N PRO A 152 11.06 22.33 -0.48
CA PRO A 152 12.02 23.42 -0.67
C PRO A 152 13.20 23.30 0.30
N ASP A 153 14.41 23.65 -0.17
CA ASP A 153 15.64 23.73 0.64
C ASP A 153 15.56 24.80 1.77
#